data_AF-A0A377JZD5-F1
#
_entry.id   AF-A0A377JZD5-F1
#
_cell.length_a   1.000
_cell.length_b   1.000
_cell.length_c   1.000
_cell.angle_alpha   90.00
_cell.angle_beta   90.00
_cell.angle_gamma   90.00
#
_symmetry.space_group_name_H-M   'P 1'
#
loop_
_entity.id
_entity.type
_entity.pdbx_description
1 polymer ?
#
loop_
_entity_poly.entity_id
_entity_poly.type
_entity_poly.pdbx_seq_one_letter_code
_entity_poly.pdbx_strand_id
1 'polypeptide(L)' 'MKFVDEASILVVAGDGGNGCVSFRREKYIPKGGPDGGDGGDGGDVWMEADEKPEHAYRLSF' A
#
# COMPACT_ATOMS: atom_id res chain seq x y z
N MET A 1 26.54 -30.78 -14.01
CA MET A 1 25.79 -29.73 -14.73
C MET A 1 24.91 -29.03 -13.70
N LYS A 2 24.93 -27.69 -13.61
CA LYS A 2 24.03 -26.93 -12.72
C LYS A 2 22.99 -26.24 -13.60
N PHE A 3 21.73 -26.29 -13.17
CA PHE A 3 20.63 -25.56 -13.80
C PHE A 3 20.33 -24.33 -12.96
N VAL A 4 20.11 -23.20 -13.63
CA VAL A 4 19.77 -21.91 -13.03
C VAL A 4 18.46 -21.46 -13.66
N ASP A 5 17.60 -20.90 -12.83
CA ASP A 5 16.32 -20.33 -13.24
C ASP A 5 16.30 -18.84 -12.87
N GLU A 6 15.67 -18.02 -13.70
CA GLU A 6 15.67 -16.57 -13.57
C GLU A 6 14.32 -15.99 -14.04
N ALA A 7 13.78 -15.07 -13.25
CA ALA A 7 12.58 -14.31 -13.61
C ALA A 7 12.80 -12.83 -13.30
N SER A 8 12.36 -11.96 -14.22
CA SER A 8 12.29 -10.53 -14.00
C SER A 8 10.87 -10.13 -13.64
N ILE A 9 10.71 -9.34 -12.57
CA ILE A 9 9.40 -8.84 -12.12
C ILE A 9 9.45 -7.33 -11.90
N LEU A 10 8.32 -6.66 -12.17
CA LEU A 10 8.08 -5.29 -11.75
C LEU A 10 7.13 -5.32 -10.56
N VAL A 11 7.55 -4.72 -9.46
CA VAL A 11 6.73 -4.56 -8.26
C VAL A 11 6.42 -3.09 -8.05
N VAL A 12 5.15 -2.79 -7.77
CA VAL A 12 4.69 -1.45 -7.44
C VAL A 12 3.85 -1.56 -6.18
N ALA A 13 4.22 -0.78 -5.18
CA ALA A 13 3.53 -0.68 -3.90
C ALA A 13 2.20 0.07 -4.04
N GLY A 14 1.37 0.03 -3.00
CA GLY A 14 0.12 0.79 -2.98
C GLY A 14 0.40 2.28 -2.76
N ASP A 15 -0.30 3.15 -3.48
CA ASP A 15 -0.26 4.59 -3.20
C ASP A 15 -0.89 4.89 -1.83
N GLY A 16 -0.38 5.94 -1.17
CA GLY A 16 -1.02 6.49 0.03
C GLY A 16 -2.34 7.19 -0.30
N GLY A 17 -3.24 7.21 0.67
CA GLY A 17 -4.49 7.95 0.57
C GLY A 17 -4.26 9.46 0.64
N ASN A 18 -5.09 10.24 -0.04
CA ASN A 18 -5.10 11.69 0.14
C ASN A 18 -5.77 12.06 1.47
N GLY A 19 -5.23 13.05 2.18
CA GLY A 19 -5.92 13.71 3.28
C GLY A 19 -7.13 14.51 2.81
N CYS A 20 -7.94 14.98 3.75
CA CYS A 20 -9.14 15.75 3.48
C CYS A 20 -8.99 17.19 3.94
N VAL A 21 -9.49 18.15 3.16
CA VAL A 21 -9.68 19.53 3.62
C VAL A 21 -11.13 19.69 4.04
N SER A 22 -11.37 19.84 5.34
CA SER A 22 -12.69 20.03 5.92
C SER A 22 -12.69 21.07 7.04
N PHE A 23 -13.87 21.64 7.30
CA PHE A 23 -14.12 22.53 8.43
C PHE A 23 -15.38 22.07 9.18
N ARG A 24 -15.33 22.13 10.52
CA ARG A 24 -16.46 21.81 11.38
C ARG A 24 -17.64 22.75 11.11
N ARG A 25 -18.83 22.17 10.95
CA ARG A 25 -20.07 22.93 10.77
C ARG A 25 -21.08 22.55 11.85
N GLU A 26 -21.28 23.46 12.80
CA GLU A 26 -22.25 23.30 13.89
C GLU A 26 -23.26 24.44 13.85
N LYS A 27 -24.51 24.16 14.22
CA LYS A 27 -25.68 25.03 14.01
C LYS A 27 -25.51 26.47 14.54
N TYR A 28 -24.70 26.67 15.58
CA TYR A 28 -24.47 27.97 16.23
C TYR A 28 -23.00 28.41 16.23
N ILE A 29 -22.15 27.74 15.43
CA ILE A 29 -20.74 28.12 15.27
C ILE A 29 -20.55 28.56 13.82
N PRO A 30 -20.52 29.89 13.54
CA PRO A 30 -20.44 30.40 12.18
C PRO A 30 -19.16 30.00 11.43
N LYS A 31 -18.07 29.75 12.16
CA LYS A 31 -16.77 29.32 11.62
C LYS A 31 -16.15 28.28 12.55
N GLY A 32 -16.47 27.01 12.32
CA GLY A 32 -15.76 25.94 13.00
C GLY A 32 -14.32 25.83 12.49
N GLY A 33 -13.44 25.31 13.35
CA GLY A 33 -12.04 25.07 12.99
C GLY A 33 -11.88 23.98 11.92
N PRO A 34 -10.68 23.86 11.33
CA PRO A 34 -10.36 22.77 10.42
C PRO A 34 -10.48 21.42 11.14
N ASP A 35 -11.10 20.44 10.48
CA ASP A 35 -11.27 19.05 10.94
C ASP A 35 -11.00 18.02 9.85
N GLY A 36 -10.26 18.42 8.83
CA GLY A 36 -9.70 17.50 7.86
C GLY A 36 -8.78 16.46 8.52
N GLY A 37 -8.91 15.21 8.11
CA GLY A 37 -8.02 14.12 8.51
C GLY A 37 -6.86 13.93 7.54
N ASP A 38 -5.82 13.26 8.01
CA ASP A 38 -4.67 12.89 7.20
C ASP A 38 -5.01 11.77 6.20
N GLY A 39 -4.14 11.63 5.21
CA GLY A 39 -4.15 10.50 4.30
C GLY A 39 -3.68 9.21 4.97
N GLY A 40 -4.09 8.08 4.43
CA GLY A 40 -3.56 6.78 4.86
C GLY A 40 -2.21 6.47 4.22
N ASP A 41 -1.43 5.62 4.85
CA ASP A 41 -0.18 5.13 4.27
C ASP A 41 -0.43 4.27 3.03
N GLY A 42 0.56 4.24 2.15
CA GLY A 42 0.63 3.31 1.02
C GLY A 42 0.90 1.88 1.48
N GLY A 43 0.73 0.93 0.57
CA GLY A 43 1.00 -0.48 0.85
C GLY A 43 2.44 -0.86 0.51
N ASP A 44 3.02 -1.82 1.22
CA ASP A 44 4.35 -2.34 0.93
C ASP A 44 4.30 -3.59 0.03
N VAL A 45 5.42 -3.89 -0.63
CA VAL A 45 5.65 -5.17 -1.32
C VAL A 45 6.79 -5.91 -0.64
N TRP A 46 6.52 -7.14 -0.20
CA TRP A 46 7.50 -8.00 0.46
C TRP A 46 7.67 -9.31 -0.32
N MET A 47 8.88 -9.86 -0.28
CA MET A 47 9.15 -11.21 -0.76
C MET A 47 9.45 -12.09 0.44
N GLU A 48 8.76 -13.22 0.53
CA GLU A 48 8.97 -14.23 1.56
C GLU A 48 9.49 -15.51 0.88
N ALA A 49 10.59 -16.04 1.43
CA ALA A 49 11.14 -17.30 0.95
C ALA A 49 10.38 -18.47 1.58
N ASP A 50 9.92 -19.39 0.73
CA ASP A 50 9.30 -20.65 1.16
C ASP A 50 10.29 -21.81 0.97
N GLU A 51 10.34 -22.74 1.93
CA GLU A 51 11.20 -23.93 1.92
C GLU A 51 10.63 -25.04 1.01
N LYS A 52 9.33 -25.03 0.69
CA LYS A 52 8.67 -26.04 -0.17
C LYS A 52 8.00 -25.44 -1.41
N PRO A 53 8.74 -24.74 -2.28
CA PRO A 53 8.17 -24.27 -3.53
C PRO A 53 7.84 -25.47 -4.43
N GLU A 54 6.55 -25.68 -4.69
CA GLU A 54 6.09 -26.77 -5.58
C GLU A 54 6.63 -26.57 -7.00
N HIS A 55 6.85 -25.31 -7.40
CA HIS A 55 7.51 -24.86 -8.63
C HIS A 55 8.47 -23.70 -8.31
N ALA A 56 9.58 -23.59 -9.04
CA ALA A 56 10.59 -22.53 -8.84
C ALA A 56 10.05 -21.09 -9.02
N TYR A 57 8.90 -20.94 -9.69
CA TYR A 57 8.26 -19.67 -10.00
C TYR A 57 6.75 -19.75 -9.69
N ARG A 58 6.38 -19.49 -8.44
CA ARG A 58 5.00 -19.17 -8.09
C ARG A 58 4.95 -17.80 -7.44
N LEU A 59 4.83 -16.77 -8.27
CA LEU A 59 4.54 -15.41 -7.82
C LEU A 59 3.06 -15.35 -7.45
N SER A 60 2.78 -15.19 -6.16
CA SER A 60 1.43 -14.96 -5.65
C SER A 60 1.39 -13.52 -5.13
N PHE A 61 0.51 -12.69 -5.68
CA PHE A 61 0.25 -11.31 -5.24
C PHE A 61 -1.16 -11.24 -4.63
#